data_AF-A0A969PXE3-F1
#
_entry.id   AF-A0A969PXE3-F1
#
_cell.length_a   1.000
_cell.length_b   1.000
_cell.length_c   1.000
_cell.angle_alpha   90.00
_cell.angle_beta   90.00
_cell.angle_gamma   90.00
#
_symmetry.space_group_name_H-M   'P 1'
#
loop_
_entity.id
_entity.type
_entity.pdbx_description
1 polymer ?
#
loop_
_entity_poly.entity_id
_entity_poly.type
_entity_poly.pdbx_seq_one_letter_code
_entity_poly.pdbx_strand_id
1 'polypeptide(L)' 'MGAVATVVIVCEGGERLLVAQVGDTRAYLLSEDEFFQICADEDNVAYLVDNGLLSDDDAFRVTQILNTFDWRP' A
#
# COMPACT_ATOMS: atom_id res chain seq x y z
N MET A 1 -14.94 6.62 -5.61
CA MET A 1 -14.74 5.63 -4.52
C MET A 1 -14.05 4.42 -5.13
N GLY A 2 -12.80 4.17 -4.76
CA GLY A 2 -12.13 2.91 -5.07
C GLY A 2 -12.45 1.89 -3.97
N ALA A 3 -12.53 0.61 -4.32
CA ALA A 3 -12.53 -0.46 -3.32
C ALA A 3 -11.08 -0.78 -2.96
N VAL A 4 -10.77 -0.82 -1.67
CA VAL A 4 -9.53 -1.36 -1.13
C VAL A 4 -9.84 -2.71 -0.48
N ALA A 5 -8.97 -3.70 -0.65
CA ALA A 5 -9.13 -5.02 -0.07
C ALA A 5 -7.77 -5.64 0.25
N THR A 6 -7.59 -6.07 1.49
CA THR A 6 -6.47 -6.95 1.88
C THR A 6 -7.05 -8.23 2.45
N VAL A 7 -6.71 -9.36 1.84
CA VAL A 7 -7.16 -10.69 2.24
C VAL A 7 -5.94 -11.51 2.65
N VAL A 8 -5.99 -12.07 3.86
CA VAL A 8 -4.99 -13.01 4.37
C VAL A 8 -5.67 -14.35 4.62
N ILE A 9 -5.14 -15.40 4.02
CA ILE A 9 -5.59 -16.78 4.22
C ILE A 9 -4.48 -17.54 4.94
N VAL A 10 -4.84 -18.17 6.06
CA VAL A 10 -3.94 -19.07 6.78
C VAL A 10 -4.12 -20.49 6.23
N CYS A 11 -3.03 -21.04 5.71
CA CYS A 11 -2.98 -22.35 5.08
C CYS A 11 -2.15 -23.31 5.94
N GLU A 12 -2.26 -24.62 5.66
CA GLU A 12 -1.35 -25.64 6.22
C GLU A 12 -1.23 -25.58 7.75
N GLY A 13 -2.35 -25.37 8.45
CA GLY A 13 -2.36 -25.33 9.92
C GLY A 13 -1.62 -24.14 10.55
N GLY A 14 -1.31 -23.10 9.78
CA GLY A 14 -0.55 -21.94 10.26
C GLY A 14 0.86 -21.85 9.68
N GLU A 15 1.32 -22.85 8.94
CA GLU A 15 2.67 -22.88 8.37
C GLU A 15 2.82 -21.96 7.15
N ARG A 16 1.72 -21.58 6.50
CA ARG A 16 1.73 -20.69 5.34
C ARG A 16 0.65 -19.62 5.39
N LEU A 17 1.01 -18.46 4.87
CA LEU A 17 0.10 -17.34 4.64
C LEU A 17 0.02 -17.06 3.13
N LEU A 18 -1.19 -16.88 2.62
CA LEU A 18 -1.43 -16.31 1.30
C LEU A 18 -2.04 -14.92 1.48
N VAL A 19 -1.41 -13.91 0.88
CA VAL A 19 -1.86 -12.51 0.95
C VAL A 19 -2.21 -12.04 -0.44
N ALA A 20 -3.40 -11.47 -0.59
CA ALA A 20 -3.82 -10.73 -1.77
C ALA A 20 -4.25 -9.33 -1.35
N GLN A 21 -3.75 -8.31 -2.04
CA GLN A 21 -4.02 -6.90 -1.76
C GLN A 21 -4.49 -6.20 -3.03
N VAL A 22 -5.41 -5.26 -2.88
CA VAL A 22 -5.82 -4.25 -3.85
C VAL A 22 -5.97 -2.92 -3.12
N GLY A 23 -5.28 -1.87 -3.57
CA GLY A 23 -5.28 -0.53 -2.96
C GLY A 23 -4.12 -0.32 -1.98
N ASP A 24 -4.18 0.71 -1.16
CA ASP A 24 -3.09 1.13 -0.25
C ASP A 24 -3.19 0.55 1.17
N THR A 25 -4.07 -0.44 1.38
CA THR A 25 -4.18 -1.13 2.66
C THR A 25 -3.02 -2.09 2.89
N ARG A 26 -2.45 -2.07 4.10
CA ARG A 26 -1.24 -2.83 4.45
C ARG A 26 -1.55 -4.07 5.29
N ALA A 27 -0.78 -5.13 5.07
CA ALA A 27 -0.70 -6.33 5.91
C ALA A 27 0.71 -6.44 6.50
N TYR A 28 0.77 -6.85 7.77
CA TYR A 28 2.02 -7.08 8.49
C TYR A 28 2.02 -8.47 9.13
N LEU A 29 3.19 -9.10 9.14
CA LEU A 29 3.51 -10.22 10.02
C LEU A 29 4.21 -9.65 11.26
N LEU A 30 3.69 -9.93 12.45
CA LEU A 30 4.38 -9.68 13.72
C LEU A 30 5.18 -10.94 14.07
N SER A 31 6.50 -10.82 14.17
CA SER A 31 7.37 -11.90 14.64
C SER A 31 8.30 -11.34 15.71
N GLU A 32 8.35 -12.02 16.86
CA GLU A 32 8.99 -11.50 18.06
C GLU A 32 8.41 -10.12 18.43
N ASP A 33 9.18 -9.05 18.27
CA ASP A 33 8.76 -7.67 18.52
C ASP A 33 8.87 -6.77 17.26
N GLU A 34 8.97 -7.38 16.07
CA GLU A 34 9.14 -6.69 14.80
C GLU A 34 7.95 -6.88 13.85
N PHE A 35 7.54 -5.79 13.20
CA PHE A 35 6.53 -5.81 12.14
C PHE A 35 7.18 -5.88 10.76
N PHE A 36 6.89 -6.94 10.03
CA PHE A 36 7.31 -7.13 8.64
C PHE A 36 6.13 -6.82 7.72
N GLN A 37 6.24 -5.78 6.88
CA GLN A 37 5.23 -5.52 5.87
C GLN A 37 5.33 -6.59 4.77
N ILE A 38 4.22 -7.29 4.51
CA ILE A 38 4.20 -8.46 3.60
C ILE A 38 3.49 -8.16 2.27
N CYS A 39 3.14 -6.91 2.02
CA CYS A 39 2.50 -6.45 0.79
C CYS A 39 2.98 -5.03 0.45
N ALA A 40 3.10 -4.70 -0.84
CA ALA A 40 3.61 -3.39 -1.28
C ALA A 40 2.46 -2.39 -1.39
N ASP A 41 2.69 -1.15 -0.96
CA ASP A 41 1.70 -0.08 -1.15
C ASP A 41 1.44 0.13 -2.64
N GLU A 42 0.19 -0.04 -3.07
CA GLU A 42 -0.21 0.32 -4.43
C GLU A 42 -0.47 1.83 -4.49
N ASP A 43 0.62 2.59 -4.59
CA ASP A 43 0.61 4.05 -4.74
C ASP A 43 0.78 4.46 -6.21
N ASN A 44 -0.23 5.16 -6.74
CA ASN A 44 -0.20 5.70 -8.10
C ASN A 44 0.93 6.70 -8.30
N VAL A 45 1.34 7.46 -7.27
CA VAL A 45 2.45 8.41 -7.37
C VAL A 45 3.75 7.64 -7.59
N ALA A 46 4.00 6.59 -6.79
CA ALA A 46 5.17 5.72 -6.95
C ALA A 46 5.21 5.07 -8.35
N TYR A 47 4.08 4.53 -8.82
CA TYR A 47 3.97 3.99 -10.18
C TYR A 47 4.36 5.02 -11.26
N LEU A 48 3.92 6.27 -11.14
CA LEU A 48 4.23 7.31 -12.12
C LEU A 48 5.71 7.70 -12.10
N VAL A 49 6.33 7.74 -10.92
CA VAL A 49 7.79 7.97 -10.77
C VAL A 49 8.58 6.83 -11.40
N ASP A 50 8.26 5.59 -11.06
CA ASP A 50 8.95 4.39 -11.55
C ASP A 50 8.90 4.26 -13.08
N ASN A 51 7.82 4.75 -13.72
CA ASN A 51 7.66 4.76 -15.17
C ASN A 51 8.20 6.03 -15.85
N GLY A 52 8.83 6.94 -15.11
CA GLY A 52 9.37 8.20 -15.62
C GLY A 52 8.31 9.19 -16.11
N LEU A 53 7.06 9.00 -15.69
CA LEU A 53 5.91 9.85 -16.04
C LEU A 53 5.74 11.03 -15.05
N LEU A 54 6.41 10.95 -13.90
CA LEU A 54 6.44 12.00 -12.88
C LEU A 54 7.86 12.13 -12.33
N SER A 55 8.32 13.37 -12.13
CA SER A 55 9.62 13.64 -11.51
C SER A 55 9.53 13.45 -9.98
N ASP A 56 10.65 13.17 -9.32
CA ASP A 56 10.70 13.05 -7.85
C ASP A 56 10.20 14.33 -7.15
N ASP A 57 10.57 15.50 -7.66
CA ASP A 57 10.17 16.81 -7.11
C ASP A 57 8.65 17.02 -7.21
N ASP A 58 8.04 16.65 -8.34
CA ASP A 58 6.59 16.79 -8.53
C ASP A 58 5.83 15.70 -7.79
N ALA A 59 6.38 14.49 -7.67
CA ALA A 59 5.85 13.42 -6.83
C ALA A 59 5.73 13.87 -5.38
N PHE A 60 6.78 14.47 -4.83
CA PHE A 60 6.74 15.03 -3.47
C PHE A 60 5.61 16.04 -3.30
N ARG A 61 5.44 16.98 -4.24
CA ARG A 61 4.36 17.98 -4.20
C ARG A 61 2.97 17.34 -4.26
N VAL A 62 2.76 16.41 -5.18
CA VAL A 62 1.47 15.73 -5.37
C VAL A 62 1.11 14.92 -4.12
N THR A 63 2.06 14.19 -3.53
CA THR A 63 1.85 13.46 -2.28
C THR A 63 1.44 14.38 -1.12
N GLN A 64 2.06 15.57 -0.99
CA GLN A 64 1.65 16.54 0.04
C GLN A 64 0.20 17.02 -0.17
N ILE A 65 -0.21 17.25 -1.41
CA ILE A 65 -1.58 17.64 -1.74
C ILE A 65 -2.54 16.50 -1.38
N LEU A 66 -2.26 15.27 -1.85
CA LEU A 66 -3.11 14.10 -1.59
C LEU A 66 -3.30 13.84 -0.09
N ASN A 67 -2.23 13.96 0.70
CA ASN A 67 -2.26 13.74 2.14
C ASN A 67 -3.02 14.82 2.93
N THR A 68 -3.23 15.99 2.34
CA THR A 68 -3.93 17.11 2.98
C THR A 68 -5.31 17.37 2.38
N PHE A 69 -5.69 16.62 1.34
CA PHE A 69 -6.94 16.76 0.64
C PHE A 69 -8.10 16.12 1.44
N ASP A 70 -8.80 16.95 2.21
CA ASP A 70 -10.09 16.59 2.82
C ASP A 70 -11.22 16.97 1.84
N TRP A 71 -11.75 15.98 1.11
CA TRP A 71 -12.88 16.20 0.21
C TRP A 71 -14.15 16.50 1.01
N ARG A 72 -14.68 17.72 0.89
CA ARG A 72 -15.98 18.09 1.45
C ARG A 72 -17.00 18.22 0.32
N PRO A 73 -18.15 17.52 0.39
CA PRO A 73 -19.22 17.58 -0.61
C PRO A 73 -19.89 18.96 -0.70
#